data_AF-A0A1G6XWR8-F1
#
_entry.id   AF-A0A1G6XWR8-F1
#
_cell.length_a   1.000
_cell.length_b   1.000
_cell.length_c   1.000
_cell.angle_alpha   90.00
_cell.angle_beta   90.00
_cell.angle_gamma   90.00
#
_symmetry.space_group_name_H-M   'P 1'
#
loop_
_entity.id
_entity.type
_entity.pdbx_description
1 polymer ?
#
loop_
_entity_poly.entity_id
_entity_poly.type
_entity_poly.pdbx_seq_one_letter_code
_entity_poly.pdbx_strand_id
1 'polypeptide(L)'
;MSDDVTVVRDEIEAYSDGTVARVRVLSVPESEKFPDGIKYAFHYGVAGADDPIIRFDNHHGIHELHLDSEVYETDYPGLQTLYRAWRSALPFAKRTDW
;
A
#
# COMPACT_ATOMS: atom_id res chain seq x y z
N MET A 1 -23.68 -9.86 -8.17
CA MET A 1 -22.33 -9.53 -7.65
C MET A 1 -22.54 -9.16 -6.19
N SER A 2 -21.80 -9.77 -5.27
CA SER A 2 -21.89 -9.39 -3.85
C SER A 2 -21.23 -8.02 -3.71
N ASP A 3 -21.90 -7.09 -3.02
CA ASP A 3 -21.36 -5.76 -2.69
C ASP A 3 -20.33 -5.83 -1.54
N ASP A 4 -19.90 -7.05 -1.16
CA ASP A 4 -19.13 -7.26 0.04
C ASP A 4 -17.65 -6.97 -0.20
N VAL A 5 -17.11 -6.11 0.65
CA VAL A 5 -15.67 -5.88 0.76
C VAL A 5 -15.06 -6.98 1.62
N THR A 6 -14.10 -7.71 1.07
CA THR A 6 -13.38 -8.76 1.80
C THR A 6 -11.94 -8.33 2.06
N VAL A 7 -11.48 -8.49 3.31
CA VAL A 7 -10.07 -8.29 3.65
C VAL A 7 -9.27 -9.51 3.17
N VAL A 8 -8.34 -9.28 2.23
CA VAL A 8 -7.42 -10.31 1.73
C VAL A 8 -6.15 -10.33 2.56
N ARG A 9 -5.65 -9.14 2.96
CA ARG A 9 -4.47 -8.97 3.83
C ARG A 9 -4.62 -7.67 4.62
N ASP A 10 -4.32 -7.69 5.92
CA ASP A 10 -4.16 -6.49 6.74
C ASP A 10 -3.12 -6.80 7.82
N GLU A 11 -1.90 -6.34 7.57
CA GLU A 11 -0.75 -6.54 8.44
C GLU A 11 -0.16 -5.17 8.78
N ILE A 12 0.28 -5.01 10.03
CA ILE A 12 0.86 -3.77 10.54
C ILE A 12 2.01 -4.10 11.47
N GLU A 13 3.10 -3.36 11.32
CA GLU A 13 4.25 -3.40 12.22
C GLU A 13 4.59 -1.98 12.65
N ALA A 14 4.69 -1.76 13.97
CA ALA A 14 5.01 -0.46 14.56
C ALA A 14 6.39 -0.55 15.21
N TYR A 15 7.32 0.26 14.71
CA TYR A 15 8.72 0.20 15.10
C TYR A 15 9.03 1.15 16.26
N SER A 16 10.06 0.81 17.05
CA SER A 16 10.51 1.62 18.19
C SER A 16 11.05 3.00 17.81
N ASP A 17 11.38 3.21 16.54
CA ASP A 17 11.81 4.51 16.01
C ASP A 17 10.64 5.42 15.60
N GLY A 18 9.40 5.02 15.90
CA GLY A 18 8.20 5.79 15.62
C GLY A 18 7.68 5.64 14.20
N THR A 19 8.29 4.80 13.36
CA THR A 19 7.75 4.48 12.03
C THR A 19 6.77 3.32 12.08
N VAL A 20 5.91 3.22 11.07
CA VAL A 20 4.93 2.15 10.88
C VAL A 20 5.01 1.64 9.45
N ALA A 21 5.00 0.32 9.29
CA ALA A 21 4.78 -0.35 8.02
C ALA A 21 3.40 -1.01 8.03
N ARG A 22 2.64 -0.87 6.95
CA ARG A 22 1.31 -1.47 6.82
C ARG A 22 1.09 -1.99 5.42
N VAL A 23 0.57 -3.21 5.33
CA VAL A 23 0.13 -3.83 4.08
C VAL A 23 -1.34 -4.15 4.20
N ARG A 24 -2.15 -3.50 3.37
CA ARG A 24 -3.58 -3.77 3.30
C ARG A 24 -4.00 -4.07 1.87
N VAL A 25 -4.73 -5.16 1.68
CA VAL A 25 -5.32 -5.59 0.40
C VAL A 25 -6.75 -6.00 0.66
N LEU A 26 -7.66 -5.45 -0.14
CA LEU A 26 -9.09 -5.71 -0.10
C LEU A 26 -9.53 -6.21 -1.48
N SER A 27 -10.38 -7.23 -1.48
CA SER A 27 -11.27 -7.51 -2.60
C SER A 27 -12.47 -6.59 -2.44
N VAL A 28 -12.74 -5.78 -3.45
CA VAL A 28 -13.87 -4.84 -3.51
C VAL A 28 -14.71 -5.17 -4.74
N PRO A 29 -15.99 -4.79 -4.80
CA PRO A 29 -16.77 -4.90 -6.02
C PRO A 29 -16.09 -4.16 -7.19
N GLU A 30 -16.08 -4.80 -8.36
CA GLU A 30 -15.62 -4.16 -9.59
C GLU A 30 -16.44 -2.90 -9.88
N SER A 31 -15.76 -1.81 -10.23
CA SER A 31 -16.37 -0.50 -10.51
C SER A 31 -15.47 0.32 -11.43
N GLU A 32 -15.96 1.44 -11.95
CA GLU A 32 -15.13 2.38 -12.73
C GLU A 32 -13.86 2.83 -11.96
N LYS A 33 -13.96 2.92 -10.62
CA LYS A 33 -12.85 3.28 -9.75
C LYS A 33 -11.90 2.12 -9.45
N PHE A 34 -12.41 0.89 -9.44
CA PHE A 34 -11.63 -0.32 -9.13
C PHE A 34 -11.98 -1.39 -10.17
N PRO A 35 -11.47 -1.28 -11.41
CA PRO A 35 -11.86 -2.15 -12.51
C PRO A 35 -11.50 -3.61 -12.25
N ASP A 36 -10.41 -3.87 -11.51
CA ASP A 36 -9.96 -5.21 -11.16
C ASP A 36 -10.55 -5.74 -9.84
N GLY A 37 -11.46 -4.97 -9.20
CA GLY A 37 -12.05 -5.36 -7.92
C GLY A 37 -11.03 -5.46 -6.78
N ILE A 38 -9.91 -4.73 -6.86
CA ILE A 38 -8.85 -4.73 -5.85
C ILE A 38 -8.60 -3.31 -5.34
N LYS A 39 -8.51 -3.18 -4.01
CA LYS A 39 -8.02 -1.97 -3.35
C LYS A 39 -6.83 -2.33 -2.46
N TYR A 40 -5.73 -1.60 -2.55
CA TYR A 40 -4.54 -1.87 -1.75
C TYR A 40 -3.87 -0.61 -1.22
N ALA A 41 -3.07 -0.78 -0.17
CA ALA A 41 -2.13 0.21 0.34
C ALA A 41 -0.93 -0.51 0.96
N PHE A 42 0.27 -0.27 0.43
CA PHE A 42 1.56 -0.68 0.99
C PHE A 42 2.25 0.58 1.49
N HIS A 43 2.17 0.82 2.79
CA HIS A 43 2.56 2.09 3.41
C HIS A 43 3.77 1.89 4.32
N TYR A 44 4.70 2.83 4.27
CA TYR A 44 5.73 3.01 5.28
C TYR A 44 5.91 4.51 5.56
N GLY A 45 5.90 4.91 6.82
CA GLY A 45 5.98 6.31 7.22
C GLY A 45 6.13 6.49 8.73
N VAL A 46 6.25 7.75 9.18
CA VAL A 46 6.23 8.08 10.62
C VAL A 46 4.79 8.00 11.11
N ALA A 47 4.57 7.37 12.27
CA ALA A 47 3.24 7.24 12.84
C ALA A 47 2.62 8.63 13.11
N GLY A 48 1.45 8.89 12.52
CA GLY A 48 0.72 10.14 12.66
C GLY A 48 1.21 11.30 11.78
N ALA A 49 2.20 11.07 10.91
CA ALA A 49 2.55 12.04 9.86
C ALA A 49 1.50 12.02 8.74
N ASP A 50 1.32 13.18 8.10
CA ASP A 50 0.42 13.32 6.96
C ASP A 50 0.97 12.58 5.72
N ASP A 51 2.28 12.73 5.48
CA ASP A 51 2.96 12.19 4.31
C ASP A 51 3.70 10.87 4.62
N PRO A 52 3.61 9.86 3.74
CA PRO A 52 4.38 8.62 3.88
C PRO A 52 5.84 8.83 3.47
N ILE A 53 6.75 8.01 4.02
CA ILE A 53 8.10 7.91 3.43
C ILE A 53 8.00 7.24 2.05
N ILE A 54 7.21 6.17 1.96
CA ILE A 54 6.82 5.54 0.69
C ILE A 54 5.45 4.89 0.83
N ARG A 55 4.57 5.08 -0.15
CA ARG A 55 3.32 4.32 -0.23
C ARG A 55 2.96 3.99 -1.67
N PHE A 56 2.63 2.73 -1.92
CA PHE A 56 1.91 2.34 -3.13
C PHE A 56 0.44 2.12 -2.75
N ASP A 57 -0.48 2.78 -3.44
CA ASP A 57 -1.91 2.54 -3.26
C ASP A 57 -2.69 2.81 -4.55
N ASN A 58 -3.99 2.54 -4.51
CA ASN A 58 -4.91 2.93 -5.57
C ASN A 58 -6.14 3.68 -5.04
N HIS A 59 -5.97 4.48 -3.98
CA HIS A 59 -7.10 5.09 -3.27
C HIS A 59 -7.98 5.95 -4.17
N HIS A 60 -7.37 6.63 -5.15
CA HIS A 60 -8.05 7.50 -6.11
C HIS A 60 -8.58 6.76 -7.35
N GLY A 61 -8.38 5.44 -7.45
CA GLY A 61 -8.78 4.62 -8.59
C GLY A 61 -7.75 4.56 -9.72
N ILE A 62 -6.67 5.33 -9.60
CA ILE A 62 -5.42 5.16 -10.35
C ILE A 62 -4.36 4.60 -9.41
N HIS A 63 -3.35 3.95 -9.96
CA HIS A 63 -2.24 3.40 -9.19
C HIS A 63 -1.20 4.48 -8.94
N GLU A 64 -0.87 4.70 -7.67
CA GLU A 64 -0.02 5.81 -7.25
C GLU A 64 1.17 5.31 -6.43
N LEU A 65 2.30 5.97 -6.61
CA LEU A 65 3.46 5.97 -5.73
C LEU A 65 3.53 7.33 -5.04
N HIS A 66 3.41 7.31 -3.72
CA HIS A 66 3.63 8.45 -2.85
C HIS A 66 5.05 8.36 -2.28
N LEU A 67 5.82 9.43 -2.39
CA LEU A 67 7.17 9.58 -1.85
C LEU A 67 7.25 10.93 -1.15
N ASP A 68 7.21 10.92 0.18
CA ASP A 68 7.04 12.15 0.96
C ASP A 68 5.76 12.88 0.49
N SER A 69 5.83 14.19 0.29
CA SER A 69 4.73 15.01 -0.22
C SER A 69 4.43 14.85 -1.72
N GLU A 70 5.24 14.08 -2.46
CA GLU A 70 5.10 13.94 -3.91
C GLU A 70 4.30 12.70 -4.29
N VAL A 71 3.44 12.83 -5.30
CA VAL A 71 2.59 11.74 -5.81
C VAL A 71 2.83 11.56 -7.30
N TYR A 72 3.06 10.30 -7.68
CA TYR A 72 3.29 9.90 -9.06
C TYR A 72 2.29 8.81 -9.44
N GLU A 73 1.68 8.93 -10.62
CA GLU A 73 1.01 7.81 -11.25
C GLU A 73 2.06 6.74 -11.63
N THR A 74 1.73 5.47 -11.44
CA THR A 74 2.63 4.35 -11.72
C THR A 74 1.90 3.22 -12.42
N ASP A 75 2.62 2.45 -13.23
CA ASP A 75 2.07 1.24 -13.83
C ASP A 75 1.63 0.23 -12.75
N TYR A 76 0.70 -0.64 -13.10
CA TYR A 76 0.27 -1.74 -12.25
C TYR A 76 0.76 -3.10 -12.77
N PRO A 77 2.01 -3.50 -12.45
CA PRO A 77 2.54 -4.82 -12.79
C PRO A 77 2.01 -5.94 -11.87
N GLY A 78 0.98 -5.66 -11.07
CA GLY A 78 0.38 -6.56 -10.09
C GLY A 78 0.91 -6.39 -8.65
N LEU A 79 0.08 -6.80 -7.69
CA LEU A 79 0.34 -6.63 -6.24
C LEU A 79 1.68 -7.19 -5.79
N GLN A 80 2.09 -8.36 -6.28
CA GLN A 80 3.32 -8.99 -5.82
C GLN A 80 4.56 -8.20 -6.23
N THR A 81 4.56 -7.60 -7.43
CA THR A 81 5.66 -6.77 -7.91
C THR A 81 5.75 -5.49 -7.09
N LEU A 82 4.62 -4.80 -6.88
CA LEU A 82 4.57 -3.59 -6.07
C LEU A 82 4.93 -3.87 -4.60
N TYR A 83 4.51 -5.01 -4.05
CA TYR A 83 4.89 -5.44 -2.70
C TYR A 83 6.40 -5.62 -2.56
N ARG A 84 7.04 -6.28 -3.53
CA ARG A 84 8.49 -6.47 -3.53
C ARG A 84 9.24 -5.15 -3.68
N ALA A 85 8.72 -4.24 -4.51
CA ALA A 85 9.29 -2.89 -4.66
C ALA A 85 9.19 -2.10 -3.34
N TRP A 86 8.01 -2.06 -2.73
CA TRP A 86 7.78 -1.44 -1.42
C TRP A 86 8.70 -2.03 -0.34
N ARG A 87 8.73 -3.36 -0.20
CA ARG A 87 9.60 -4.04 0.76
C ARG A 87 11.08 -3.71 0.55
N SER A 88 11.51 -3.60 -0.71
CA SER A 88 12.89 -3.25 -1.05
C SER A 88 13.24 -1.78 -0.74
N ALA A 89 12.24 -0.91 -0.62
CA ALA A 89 12.41 0.48 -0.23
C ALA A 89 12.46 0.68 1.31
N LEU A 90 12.02 -0.30 2.09
CA LEU A 90 12.15 -0.25 3.55
C LEU A 90 13.62 -0.21 3.98
N PRO A 91 13.94 0.37 5.15
CA PRO A 91 15.25 0.23 5.77
C PRO A 91 15.66 -1.24 5.84
N PHE A 92 16.93 -1.53 5.57
CA PHE A 92 17.43 -2.91 5.42
C PHE A 92 17.05 -3.81 6.60
N ALA A 93 17.17 -3.31 7.83
CA ALA A 93 16.85 -4.05 9.06
C ALA A 93 15.35 -4.40 9.21
N LYS A 94 14.46 -3.69 8.52
CA LYS A 94 12.99 -3.89 8.60
C LYS A 94 12.46 -4.81 7.50
N ARG A 95 13.27 -5.10 6.48
CA ARG A 95 12.84 -5.92 5.33
C ARG A 95 12.53 -7.36 5.72
N THR A 96 13.17 -7.87 6.77
CA THR A 96 12.98 -9.25 7.26
C THR A 96 11.65 -9.47 7.95
N ASP A 97 10.98 -8.41 8.36
CA ASP A 97 9.67 -8.47 9.03
C ASP A 97 8.53 -8.65 8.01
N TRP A 98 8.84 -8.57 6.72
CA TRP A 98 7.91 -8.57 5.59
C TRP A 98 8.36 -9.54 4.48
#